data_AF-A0A5N5TPV9-F1
#
_entry.id   AF-A0A5N5TPV9-F1
#
_cell.length_a   1.000
_cell.length_b   1.000
_cell.length_c   1.000
_cell.angle_alpha   90.00
_cell.angle_beta   90.00
_cell.angle_gamma   90.00
#
_symmetry.space_group_name_H-M   'P 1'
#
loop_
_entity.id
_entity.type
_entity.pdbx_description
1 polymer ?
#
loop_
_entity_poly.entity_id
_entity_poly.type
_entity_poly.pdbx_seq_one_letter_code
_entity_poly.pdbx_strand_id
1 'polypeptide(L)'
;MILESSLTKDKSFSEQAAKVKAEKIKMALEKLKEANVKKLFIKAFSQDGSSKSLLVDEKMTVAQVCRMLTDKNHVRVDPKWAIVEHLPDLYMERIYEDDEMLVDNLLMWTRDSKNKLLFLERPDKYNLFVHPEKYLLYGNSSQVSSDIDDEARNNLIEEFFSSSRVPEVEGPLFLKSEGKKAWKKFYFVLRQSGLYYCPKGKSSRSSKDLVCLATLDNNQVYHGIGWKKKFKAPTDWGFAVKVPHLQAKSSKHIKYLCSEDANSLNQWIMGIRIAKVI
;
A
#
# COMPACT_ATOMS: atom_id res chain seq x y z
N MET A 1 34.91 -58.50 9.27
CA MET A 1 34.49 -58.17 7.88
C MET A 1 33.03 -58.50 7.56
N ILE A 2 32.49 -59.71 7.80
CA ILE A 2 31.09 -60.04 7.40
C ILE A 2 30.02 -59.39 8.30
N LEU A 3 30.27 -59.23 9.60
CA LEU A 3 29.31 -58.62 10.53
C LEU A 3 29.16 -57.09 10.35
N GLU A 4 30.25 -56.37 10.06
CA GLU A 4 30.23 -54.91 9.84
C GLU A 4 29.51 -54.51 8.54
N SER A 5 29.54 -55.35 7.51
CA SER A 5 28.83 -55.10 6.24
C SER A 5 27.32 -55.31 6.36
N SER A 6 26.87 -56.20 7.26
CA SER A 6 25.45 -56.39 7.57
C SER A 6 24.88 -55.20 8.36
N LEU A 7 25.60 -54.76 9.40
CA LEU A 7 25.21 -53.64 10.26
C LEU A 7 25.13 -52.30 9.53
N THR A 8 25.99 -52.08 8.54
CA THR A 8 25.97 -50.87 7.69
C THR A 8 24.82 -50.88 6.68
N LYS A 9 24.46 -52.05 6.13
CA LYS A 9 23.26 -52.23 5.30
C LYS A 9 21.97 -51.97 6.09
N ASP A 10 21.83 -52.53 7.28
CA ASP A 10 20.62 -52.35 8.10
C ASP A 10 20.42 -50.89 8.55
N LYS A 11 21.50 -50.18 8.90
CA LYS A 11 21.46 -48.73 9.17
C LYS A 11 21.01 -47.93 7.94
N SER A 12 21.53 -48.25 6.76
CA SER A 12 21.15 -47.61 5.48
C SER A 12 19.66 -47.81 5.15
N PHE A 13 19.13 -49.04 5.31
CA PHE A 13 17.72 -49.32 5.10
C PHE A 13 16.80 -48.61 6.11
N SER A 14 17.21 -48.54 7.38
CA SER A 14 16.49 -47.81 8.43
C SER A 14 16.45 -46.30 8.15
N GLU A 15 17.57 -45.70 7.72
CA GLU A 15 17.63 -44.28 7.35
C GLU A 15 16.78 -43.98 6.11
N GLN A 16 16.80 -44.86 5.11
CA GLN A 16 15.96 -44.73 3.91
C GLN A 16 14.47 -44.82 4.27
N ALA A 17 14.08 -45.75 5.15
CA ALA A 17 12.71 -45.88 5.62
C ALA A 17 12.26 -44.68 6.44
N ALA A 18 13.14 -44.12 7.29
CA ALA A 18 12.89 -42.90 8.04
C ALA A 18 12.70 -41.68 7.12
N LYS A 19 13.53 -41.54 6.06
CA LYS A 19 13.36 -40.49 5.03
C LYS A 19 12.02 -40.61 4.31
N VAL A 20 11.65 -41.81 3.85
CA VAL A 20 10.36 -42.04 3.16
C VAL A 20 9.18 -41.76 4.11
N LYS A 21 9.28 -42.12 5.39
CA LYS A 21 8.25 -41.81 6.39
C LYS A 21 8.15 -40.30 6.62
N ALA A 22 9.27 -39.59 6.73
CA ALA A 22 9.31 -38.14 6.88
C ALA A 22 8.71 -37.42 5.67
N GLU A 23 9.02 -37.86 4.45
CA GLU A 23 8.43 -37.31 3.22
C GLU A 23 6.92 -37.53 3.16
N LYS A 24 6.43 -38.72 3.52
CA LYS A 24 4.98 -38.99 3.60
C LYS A 24 4.28 -38.11 4.62
N ILE A 25 4.89 -37.89 5.79
CA ILE A 25 4.36 -36.98 6.81
C ILE A 25 4.35 -35.54 6.27
N LYS A 26 5.43 -35.09 5.62
CA LYS A 26 5.50 -33.75 5.01
C LYS A 26 4.40 -33.54 3.97
N MET A 27 4.21 -34.49 3.05
CA MET A 27 3.13 -34.41 2.03
C MET A 27 1.74 -34.42 2.67
N ALA A 28 1.52 -35.19 3.73
CA ALA A 28 0.24 -35.20 4.43
C ALA A 28 -0.05 -33.86 5.13
N LEU A 29 0.98 -33.27 5.77
CA LEU A 29 0.88 -31.94 6.38
C LEU A 29 0.65 -30.84 5.33
N GLU A 30 1.30 -30.92 4.17
CA GLU A 30 1.05 -30.01 3.04
C GLU A 30 -0.38 -30.13 2.53
N LYS A 31 -0.89 -31.35 2.33
CA LYS A 31 -2.30 -31.57 1.91
C LYS A 31 -3.31 -31.06 2.94
N LEU A 32 -3.06 -31.27 4.23
CA LEU A 32 -3.90 -30.73 5.31
C LEU A 32 -3.86 -29.18 5.33
N LYS A 33 -2.68 -28.59 5.11
CA LYS A 33 -2.52 -27.15 5.01
C LYS A 33 -3.23 -26.59 3.78
N GLU A 34 -3.21 -27.29 2.64
CA GLU A 34 -3.93 -26.93 1.42
C GLU A 34 -5.45 -27.04 1.57
N ALA A 35 -5.94 -28.06 2.29
CA ALA A 35 -7.37 -28.23 2.54
C ALA A 35 -7.97 -27.10 3.40
N ASN A 36 -7.16 -26.47 4.24
CA ASN A 36 -7.57 -25.38 5.13
C ASN A 36 -7.39 -23.97 4.55
N VAL A 37 -6.97 -23.86 3.29
CA VAL A 37 -6.78 -22.56 2.63
C VAL A 37 -8.12 -21.86 2.47
N LYS A 38 -8.25 -20.68 3.09
CA LYS A 38 -9.45 -19.84 2.92
C LYS A 38 -9.54 -19.34 1.48
N LYS A 39 -10.75 -19.41 0.92
CA LYS A 39 -11.06 -18.91 -0.42
C LYS A 39 -12.20 -17.91 -0.36
N LEU A 40 -12.10 -16.86 -1.17
CA LEU A 40 -13.13 -15.83 -1.32
C LEU A 40 -13.52 -15.68 -2.78
N PHE A 41 -14.82 -15.65 -3.05
CA PHE A 41 -15.32 -15.17 -4.33
C PHE A 41 -15.36 -13.65 -4.31
N ILE A 42 -14.52 -13.03 -5.14
CA ILE A 42 -14.45 -11.57 -5.29
C ILE A 42 -15.14 -11.14 -6.58
N LYS A 43 -15.60 -9.88 -6.60
CA LYS A 43 -16.12 -9.21 -7.78
C LYS A 43 -15.37 -7.88 -7.95
N ALA A 44 -14.60 -7.77 -9.03
CA ALA A 44 -13.86 -6.56 -9.38
C ALA A 44 -14.61 -5.81 -10.49
N PHE A 45 -14.77 -4.50 -10.34
CA PHE A 45 -15.46 -3.62 -11.29
C PHE A 45 -14.46 -2.83 -12.14
N SER A 46 -14.67 -2.81 -13.44
CA SER A 46 -13.89 -2.02 -14.39
C SER A 46 -14.45 -0.59 -14.50
N GLN A 47 -13.71 0.30 -15.17
CA GLN A 47 -14.09 1.71 -15.33
C GLN A 47 -15.42 1.91 -16.06
N ASP A 48 -15.75 1.03 -17.01
CA ASP A 48 -17.01 1.02 -17.76
C ASP A 48 -18.21 0.49 -16.96
N GLY A 49 -18.01 0.11 -15.70
CA GLY A 49 -19.03 -0.48 -14.84
C GLY A 49 -19.23 -1.98 -15.04
N SER A 50 -18.54 -2.60 -16.01
CA SER A 50 -18.51 -4.05 -16.14
C SER A 50 -17.80 -4.68 -14.93
N SER A 51 -17.93 -6.00 -14.77
CA SER A 51 -17.29 -6.69 -13.65
C SER A 51 -16.87 -8.11 -14.00
N LYS A 52 -15.79 -8.56 -13.38
CA LYS A 52 -15.32 -9.94 -13.42
C LYS A 52 -15.30 -10.52 -12.01
N SER A 53 -15.72 -11.77 -11.88
CA SER A 53 -15.64 -12.50 -10.61
C SER A 53 -14.47 -13.48 -10.66
N LEU A 54 -13.73 -13.59 -9.56
CA LEU A 54 -12.62 -14.53 -9.39
C LEU A 54 -12.79 -15.28 -8.07
N LEU A 55 -12.40 -16.56 -8.05
CA LEU A 55 -12.14 -17.27 -6.81
C LEU A 55 -10.67 -17.02 -6.47
N VAL A 56 -10.40 -16.37 -5.35
CA VAL A 56 -9.05 -16.10 -4.85
C VAL A 56 -8.87 -16.79 -3.50
N ASP A 57 -7.62 -17.02 -3.11
CA ASP A 57 -7.29 -17.65 -1.85
C ASP A 57 -6.34 -16.81 -0.99
N GLU A 58 -6.21 -17.17 0.29
CA GLU A 58 -5.44 -16.40 1.26
C GLU A 58 -3.92 -16.39 1.02
N LYS A 59 -3.42 -17.10 0.00
CA LYS A 59 -2.01 -17.07 -0.42
C LYS A 59 -1.78 -16.14 -1.60
N MET A 60 -2.83 -15.56 -2.17
CA MET A 60 -2.73 -14.73 -3.36
C MET A 60 -2.40 -13.28 -3.05
N THR A 61 -1.33 -12.78 -3.66
CA THR A 61 -1.00 -11.36 -3.62
C THR A 61 -1.88 -10.56 -4.57
N VAL A 62 -1.96 -9.25 -4.35
CA VAL A 62 -2.64 -8.30 -5.23
C VAL A 62 -2.07 -8.36 -6.65
N ALA A 63 -0.74 -8.50 -6.82
CA ALA A 63 -0.12 -8.63 -8.13
C ALA A 63 -0.65 -9.84 -8.92
N GLN A 64 -0.76 -11.00 -8.25
CA GLN A 64 -1.27 -12.22 -8.87
C GLN A 64 -2.74 -12.05 -9.29
N VAL A 65 -3.57 -11.48 -8.42
CA VAL A 65 -4.99 -11.24 -8.73
C VAL A 65 -5.13 -10.19 -9.84
N CYS A 66 -4.30 -9.15 -9.85
CA CYS A 66 -4.28 -8.11 -10.88
C CYS A 66 -3.99 -8.73 -12.25
N ARG A 67 -2.98 -9.60 -12.33
CA ARG A 67 -2.65 -10.35 -13.55
C ARG A 67 -3.81 -11.22 -14.05
N MET A 68 -4.49 -11.93 -13.15
CA MET A 68 -5.67 -12.72 -13.52
C MET A 68 -6.81 -11.85 -14.06
N LEU A 69 -7.00 -10.64 -13.53
CA LEU A 69 -7.99 -9.69 -14.03
C LEU A 69 -7.60 -9.14 -15.39
N THR A 70 -6.32 -8.85 -15.63
CA THR A 70 -5.77 -8.46 -16.94
C THR A 70 -6.10 -9.52 -18.00
N ASP A 71 -5.76 -10.79 -17.70
CA ASP A 71 -6.02 -11.92 -18.61
C ASP A 71 -7.52 -12.09 -18.88
N LYS A 72 -8.34 -12.03 -17.82
CA LYS A 72 -9.81 -12.23 -17.90
C LYS A 72 -10.56 -11.08 -18.57
N ASN A 73 -9.98 -9.88 -18.59
CA ASN A 73 -10.53 -8.74 -19.31
C ASN A 73 -9.97 -8.62 -20.74
N HIS A 74 -9.04 -9.48 -21.15
CA HIS A 74 -8.38 -9.43 -22.46
C HIS A 74 -7.72 -8.07 -22.75
N VAL A 75 -7.16 -7.44 -21.71
CA VAL A 75 -6.43 -6.18 -21.83
C VAL A 75 -4.92 -6.45 -21.92
N ARG A 76 -4.18 -5.52 -22.52
CA ARG A 76 -2.72 -5.61 -22.59
C ARG A 76 -2.13 -5.53 -21.18
N VAL A 77 -1.13 -6.39 -20.91
CA VAL A 77 -0.32 -6.29 -19.70
C VAL A 77 0.41 -4.95 -19.68
N ASP A 78 0.18 -4.17 -18.63
CA ASP A 78 0.76 -2.85 -18.41
C ASP A 78 0.88 -2.62 -16.88
N PRO A 79 1.99 -2.03 -16.39
CA PRO A 79 2.18 -1.76 -14.95
C PRO A 79 1.13 -0.79 -14.36
N LYS A 80 0.40 -0.04 -15.20
CA LYS A 80 -0.66 0.85 -14.73
C LYS A 80 -1.87 0.10 -14.19
N TRP A 81 -2.08 -1.17 -14.56
CA TRP A 81 -3.22 -1.91 -14.03
C TRP A 81 -3.09 -2.13 -12.54
N ALA A 82 -4.14 -1.76 -11.79
CA ALA A 82 -4.15 -1.85 -10.35
C ALA A 82 -5.50 -2.30 -9.81
N ILE A 83 -5.46 -2.93 -8.63
CA ILE A 83 -6.64 -3.18 -7.81
C ILE A 83 -6.79 -2.03 -6.82
N VAL A 84 -7.97 -1.40 -6.81
CA VAL A 84 -8.30 -0.26 -5.97
C VAL A 84 -9.38 -0.64 -4.97
N GLU A 85 -9.12 -0.38 -3.68
CA GLU A 85 -10.11 -0.39 -2.61
C GLU A 85 -10.88 0.91 -2.65
N HIS A 86 -12.18 0.85 -2.97
CA HIS A 86 -13.06 2.01 -2.95
C HIS A 86 -14.01 1.92 -1.76
N LEU A 87 -14.06 2.97 -0.94
CA LEU A 87 -14.83 3.08 0.31
C LEU A 87 -15.91 4.17 0.18
N PRO A 88 -17.10 3.88 -0.41
CA PRO A 88 -18.12 4.90 -0.69
C PRO A 88 -18.60 5.64 0.55
N ASP A 89 -18.81 4.92 1.65
CA ASP A 89 -19.33 5.51 2.88
C ASP A 89 -18.32 6.46 3.56
N LEU A 90 -17.03 6.28 3.28
CA LEU A 90 -15.94 7.13 3.75
C LEU A 90 -15.49 8.17 2.71
N TYR A 91 -16.00 8.10 1.48
CA TYR A 91 -15.63 8.99 0.38
C TYR A 91 -14.13 8.94 0.08
N MET A 92 -13.54 7.76 0.06
CA MET A 92 -12.10 7.61 -0.17
C MET A 92 -11.77 6.32 -0.89
N GLU A 93 -10.58 6.22 -1.43
CA GLU A 93 -10.06 5.01 -2.05
C GLU A 93 -8.55 4.89 -1.88
N ARG A 94 -8.00 3.69 -2.04
CA ARG A 94 -6.56 3.49 -2.15
C ARG A 94 -6.24 2.44 -3.19
N ILE A 95 -5.06 2.56 -3.78
CA ILE A 95 -4.46 1.50 -4.57
C ILE A 95 -3.91 0.47 -3.58
N TYR A 96 -4.15 -0.83 -3.81
CA TYR A 96 -3.42 -1.87 -3.10
C TYR A 96 -2.01 -2.02 -3.68
N GLU A 97 -1.02 -2.18 -2.81
CA GLU A 97 0.34 -2.53 -3.22
C GLU A 97 0.40 -3.99 -3.69
N ASP A 98 1.33 -4.28 -4.59
CA ASP A 98 1.39 -5.55 -5.32
C ASP A 98 1.71 -6.77 -4.44
N ASP A 99 2.44 -6.54 -3.34
CA ASP A 99 2.85 -7.52 -2.34
C ASP A 99 1.77 -7.78 -1.27
N GLU A 100 0.73 -6.94 -1.19
CA GLU A 100 -0.34 -7.13 -0.20
C GLU A 100 -1.14 -8.42 -0.48
N MET A 101 -1.54 -9.10 0.59
CA MET A 101 -2.46 -10.24 0.52
C MET A 101 -3.89 -9.73 0.35
N LEU A 102 -4.54 -10.08 -0.76
CA LEU A 102 -5.85 -9.50 -1.08
C LEU A 102 -6.92 -10.00 -0.10
N VAL A 103 -6.94 -11.30 0.20
CA VAL A 103 -7.95 -11.89 1.10
C VAL A 103 -7.86 -11.30 2.50
N ASP A 104 -6.66 -11.10 3.05
CA ASP A 104 -6.49 -10.52 4.39
C ASP A 104 -7.07 -9.11 4.46
N ASN A 105 -6.85 -8.30 3.43
CA ASN A 105 -7.43 -6.96 3.34
C ASN A 105 -8.97 -6.98 3.24
N LEU A 106 -9.53 -7.89 2.43
CA LEU A 106 -10.97 -8.00 2.26
C LEU A 106 -11.69 -8.51 3.52
N LEU A 107 -11.05 -9.37 4.31
CA LEU A 107 -11.59 -9.85 5.57
C LEU A 107 -11.69 -8.76 6.65
N MET A 108 -11.05 -7.60 6.44
CA MET A 108 -11.22 -6.42 7.30
C MET A 108 -12.50 -5.64 7.01
N TRP A 109 -13.20 -5.93 5.91
CA TRP A 109 -14.47 -5.30 5.57
C TRP A 109 -15.61 -5.83 6.45
N THR A 110 -16.61 -4.98 6.70
CA THR A 110 -17.82 -5.43 7.40
C THR A 110 -18.67 -6.33 6.50
N ARG A 111 -19.51 -7.18 7.10
CA ARG A 111 -20.37 -8.11 6.35
C ARG A 111 -21.37 -7.40 5.42
N ASP A 112 -21.83 -6.21 5.82
CA ASP A 112 -22.74 -5.33 5.09
C ASP A 112 -22.00 -4.25 4.27
N SER A 113 -20.70 -4.45 4.04
CA SER A 113 -19.84 -3.46 3.39
C SER A 113 -20.34 -3.12 1.99
N LYS A 114 -20.37 -1.81 1.69
CA LYS A 114 -20.61 -1.26 0.35
C LYS A 114 -19.32 -1.01 -0.42
N ASN A 115 -18.19 -1.39 0.15
CA ASN A 115 -16.89 -1.21 -0.48
C ASN A 115 -16.84 -1.97 -1.81
N LYS A 116 -16.01 -1.48 -2.72
CA LYS A 116 -15.84 -2.08 -4.04
C LYS A 116 -14.38 -2.32 -4.32
N LEU A 117 -14.09 -3.46 -4.93
CA LEU A 117 -12.84 -3.69 -5.63
C LEU A 117 -12.98 -3.15 -7.05
N LEU A 118 -12.11 -2.23 -7.42
CA LEU A 118 -12.05 -1.71 -8.77
C LEU A 118 -10.78 -2.22 -9.46
N PHE A 119 -10.88 -2.51 -10.76
CA PHE A 119 -9.77 -2.85 -11.63
C PHE A 119 -9.60 -1.72 -12.64
N LEU A 120 -8.58 -0.89 -12.44
CA LEU A 120 -8.43 0.41 -13.11
C LEU A 120 -6.98 0.64 -13.56
N GLU A 121 -6.80 1.46 -14.59
CA GLU A 121 -5.50 2.05 -14.89
C GLU A 121 -5.18 3.16 -13.88
N ARG A 122 -4.03 3.04 -13.22
CA ARG A 122 -3.51 3.91 -12.17
C ARG A 122 -2.05 4.25 -12.44
N PRO A 123 -1.77 5.17 -13.39
CA PRO A 123 -0.40 5.58 -13.70
C PRO A 123 0.32 6.27 -12.52
N ASP A 124 -0.44 6.73 -11.54
CA ASP A 124 0.05 7.27 -10.28
C ASP A 124 0.71 6.21 -9.38
N LYS A 125 0.35 4.92 -9.50
CA LYS A 125 0.91 3.83 -8.67
C LYS A 125 2.44 3.77 -8.75
N TYR A 126 2.97 3.80 -9.96
CA TYR A 126 4.40 3.65 -10.26
C TYR A 126 5.03 4.94 -10.78
N ASN A 127 4.37 6.09 -10.61
CA ASN A 127 4.87 7.35 -11.16
C ASN A 127 6.23 7.77 -10.60
N LEU A 128 6.57 7.30 -9.39
CA LEU A 128 7.90 7.43 -8.80
C LEU A 128 9.00 6.87 -9.71
N PHE A 129 8.77 5.71 -10.32
CA PHE A 129 9.78 5.04 -11.15
C PHE A 129 9.86 5.64 -12.56
N VAL A 130 8.83 6.40 -12.97
CA VAL A 130 8.82 7.12 -14.24
C VAL A 130 9.46 8.51 -14.09
N HIS A 131 9.17 9.18 -12.97
CA HIS A 131 9.59 10.55 -12.67
C HIS A 131 10.17 10.67 -11.25
N PRO A 132 11.27 9.96 -10.93
CA PRO A 132 11.84 9.95 -9.58
C PRO A 132 12.23 11.34 -9.07
N GLU A 133 12.63 12.25 -9.96
CA GLU A 133 12.97 13.63 -9.66
C GLU A 133 11.84 14.41 -8.97
N LYS A 134 10.58 14.07 -9.27
CA LYS A 134 9.41 14.75 -8.68
C LYS A 134 9.19 14.40 -7.21
N TYR A 135 9.76 13.29 -6.75
CA TYR A 135 9.51 12.70 -5.43
C TYR A 135 10.76 12.59 -4.56
N LEU A 136 11.91 12.28 -5.16
CA LEU A 136 13.16 11.98 -4.43
C LEU A 136 14.06 13.21 -4.27
N LEU A 137 13.92 14.22 -5.14
CA LEU A 137 14.67 15.49 -5.06
C LEU A 137 13.84 16.61 -4.38
N TYR A 138 12.81 16.24 -3.62
CA TYR A 138 11.92 17.20 -2.99
C TYR A 138 12.70 18.10 -2.01
N GLY A 139 12.64 19.41 -2.23
CA GLY A 139 13.41 20.41 -1.48
C GLY A 139 14.64 20.97 -2.20
N ASN A 140 15.09 20.34 -3.29
CA ASN A 140 16.19 20.85 -4.12
C ASN A 140 15.66 21.33 -5.48
N SER A 141 14.94 22.45 -5.45
CA SER A 141 14.19 22.99 -6.61
C SER A 141 15.04 23.27 -7.85
N SER A 142 16.35 23.39 -7.72
CA SER A 142 17.29 23.58 -8.82
C SER A 142 17.52 22.33 -9.68
N GLN A 143 17.22 21.12 -9.15
CA GLN A 143 17.40 19.85 -9.86
C GLN A 143 16.09 19.25 -10.40
N VAL A 144 14.94 19.77 -9.97
CA VAL A 144 13.62 19.28 -10.41
C VAL A 144 13.28 19.74 -11.85
N SER A 145 13.91 20.81 -12.33
CA SER A 145 13.63 21.43 -13.64
C SER A 145 14.59 21.02 -14.76
N SER A 146 15.61 20.18 -14.49
CA SER A 146 16.49 19.66 -15.53
C SER A 146 15.89 18.41 -16.14
N ASP A 147 15.83 18.34 -17.47
CA ASP A 147 15.55 17.10 -18.20
C ASP A 147 16.67 16.10 -17.87
N ILE A 148 16.42 15.25 -16.86
CA ILE A 148 17.33 14.15 -16.52
C ILE A 148 17.07 12.97 -17.47
N ASP A 149 18.15 12.44 -18.03
CA ASP A 149 18.09 11.27 -18.90
C ASP A 149 17.68 9.99 -18.13
N ASP A 150 17.44 8.91 -18.86
CA ASP A 150 17.02 7.62 -18.28
C ASP A 150 18.07 7.04 -17.32
N GLU A 151 19.37 7.26 -17.60
CA GLU A 151 20.47 6.74 -16.77
C GLU A 151 20.51 7.46 -15.42
N ALA A 152 20.41 8.79 -15.42
CA ALA A 152 20.32 9.60 -14.22
C ALA A 152 19.07 9.25 -13.39
N ARG A 153 17.92 8.97 -14.03
CA ARG A 153 16.71 8.51 -13.33
C ARG A 153 16.92 7.17 -12.63
N ASN A 154 17.55 6.21 -13.29
CA ASN A 154 17.84 4.90 -12.71
C ASN A 154 18.84 5.01 -11.55
N ASN A 155 19.90 5.79 -11.71
CA ASN A 155 20.90 6.03 -10.66
C ASN A 155 20.26 6.68 -9.41
N LEU A 156 19.36 7.65 -9.61
CA LEU A 156 18.63 8.30 -8.52
C LEU A 156 17.76 7.30 -7.74
N ILE A 157 17.08 6.39 -8.43
CA ILE A 157 16.27 5.33 -7.80
C ILE A 157 17.18 4.39 -7.01
N GLU A 158 18.25 3.89 -7.63
CA GLU A 158 19.18 2.94 -7.01
C GLU A 158 19.86 3.54 -5.77
N GLU A 159 20.39 4.76 -5.86
CA GLU A 159 21.01 5.46 -4.74
C GLU A 159 20.02 5.62 -3.58
N PHE A 160 18.80 6.06 -3.89
CA PHE A 160 17.80 6.32 -2.88
C PHE A 160 17.42 5.04 -2.12
N PHE A 161 17.03 3.98 -2.83
CA PHE A 161 16.60 2.73 -2.20
C PHE A 161 17.75 1.93 -1.56
N SER A 162 19.00 2.13 -2.01
CA SER A 162 20.18 1.56 -1.35
C SER A 162 20.48 2.22 0.00
N SER A 163 20.05 3.47 0.19
CA SER A 163 20.39 4.26 1.38
C SER A 163 19.47 4.04 2.59
N SER A 164 18.38 3.27 2.44
CA SER A 164 17.31 3.11 3.46
C SER A 164 16.78 4.44 4.03
N ARG A 165 16.84 5.51 3.22
CA ARG A 165 16.35 6.84 3.61
C ARG A 165 14.88 7.00 3.26
N VAL A 166 14.18 7.81 4.03
CA VAL A 166 12.80 8.23 3.73
C VAL A 166 12.84 9.62 3.09
N PRO A 167 12.02 9.92 2.05
CA PRO A 167 12.04 11.23 1.42
C PRO A 167 11.60 12.31 2.42
N GLU A 168 12.33 13.43 2.45
CA GLU A 168 12.03 14.57 3.33
C GLU A 168 10.86 15.40 2.76
N VAL A 169 9.64 14.83 2.79
CA VAL A 169 8.43 15.54 2.38
C VAL A 169 7.96 16.45 3.49
N GLU A 170 7.95 17.76 3.24
CA GLU A 170 7.42 18.75 4.17
C GLU A 170 6.71 19.90 3.45
N GLY A 171 5.80 20.56 4.14
CA GLY A 171 5.07 21.67 3.55
C GLY A 171 3.71 21.90 4.17
N PRO A 172 2.97 22.89 3.67
CA PRO A 172 1.65 23.20 4.17
C PRO A 172 0.62 22.13 3.80
N LEU A 173 -0.19 21.72 4.78
CA LEU A 173 -1.43 20.97 4.55
C LEU A 173 -2.57 21.54 5.38
N PHE A 174 -3.79 21.41 4.88
CA PHE A 174 -4.99 21.64 5.64
C PHE A 174 -5.40 20.38 6.39
N LEU A 175 -5.48 20.47 7.71
CA LEU A 175 -6.00 19.41 8.58
C LEU A 175 -7.47 19.71 8.92
N LYS A 176 -8.35 18.73 8.69
CA LYS A 176 -9.76 18.83 9.08
C LYS A 176 -9.90 18.75 10.60
N SER A 177 -10.68 19.66 11.17
CA SER A 177 -11.03 19.64 12.59
C SER A 177 -11.92 18.44 12.93
N GLU A 178 -11.69 17.86 14.11
CA GLU A 178 -12.46 16.72 14.61
C GLU A 178 -13.94 17.09 14.75
N GLY A 179 -14.82 16.24 14.21
CA GLY A 179 -16.29 16.43 14.24
C GLY A 179 -16.83 17.57 13.37
N LYS A 180 -15.98 18.45 12.82
CA LYS A 180 -16.40 19.68 12.13
C LYS A 180 -16.04 19.66 10.64
N LYS A 181 -16.82 20.35 9.80
CA LYS A 181 -16.47 20.62 8.39
C LYS A 181 -15.63 21.90 8.28
N ALA A 182 -14.60 22.00 9.11
CA ALA A 182 -13.68 23.13 9.20
C ALA A 182 -12.25 22.62 9.04
N TRP A 183 -11.41 23.41 8.38
CA TRP A 183 -10.06 23.03 8.01
C TRP A 183 -9.08 24.10 8.47
N LYS A 184 -7.93 23.70 9.00
CA LYS A 184 -6.89 24.61 9.46
C LYS A 184 -5.56 24.23 8.81
N LYS A 185 -4.84 25.23 8.31
CA LYS A 185 -3.54 25.07 7.68
C LYS A 185 -2.45 24.91 8.74
N PHE A 186 -1.58 23.93 8.58
CA PHE A 186 -0.39 23.71 9.39
C PHE A 186 0.79 23.34 8.50
N TYR A 187 2.01 23.49 9.03
CA TYR A 187 3.20 22.94 8.41
C TYR A 187 3.38 21.50 8.84
N PHE A 188 3.51 20.59 7.88
CA PHE A 188 3.69 19.16 8.08
C PHE A 188 5.08 18.72 7.66
N VAL A 189 5.57 17.65 8.31
CA VAL A 189 6.84 17.00 8.00
C VAL A 189 6.61 15.49 8.06
N LEU A 190 6.99 14.79 6.99
CA LEU A 190 7.06 13.34 6.96
C LEU A 190 8.39 12.90 7.56
N ARG A 191 8.34 11.89 8.43
CA ARG A 191 9.52 11.17 8.92
C ARG A 191 9.25 9.68 8.80
N GLN A 192 10.31 8.88 8.91
CA GLN A 192 10.19 7.42 8.90
C GLN A 192 9.15 6.89 9.90
N SER A 193 9.08 7.47 11.10
CA SER A 193 8.15 7.02 12.14
C SER A 193 6.70 7.51 11.99
N GLY A 194 6.43 8.48 11.10
CA GLY A 194 5.11 9.10 11.10
C GLY A 194 4.99 10.42 10.35
N LEU A 195 3.75 10.89 10.30
CA LEU A 195 3.38 12.22 9.84
C LEU A 195 3.27 13.17 11.02
N TYR A 196 4.03 14.25 11.00
CA TYR A 196 4.13 15.24 12.07
C TYR A 196 3.68 16.62 11.59
N TYR A 197 3.26 17.48 12.51
CA TYR A 197 2.94 18.88 12.21
C TYR A 197 3.31 19.83 13.33
N CYS A 198 3.46 21.12 13.00
CA CYS A 198 3.68 22.18 13.98
C CYS A 198 2.34 22.88 14.33
N PRO A 199 1.80 22.74 15.56
CA PRO A 199 0.51 23.35 15.94
C PRO A 199 0.51 24.87 15.94
N LYS A 200 1.69 25.47 16.15
CA LYS A 200 1.90 26.92 16.19
C LYS A 200 1.99 27.54 14.79
N GLY A 201 1.87 26.75 13.72
CA GLY A 201 1.84 27.22 12.33
C GLY A 201 3.16 27.75 11.78
N LYS A 202 4.26 27.65 12.54
CA LYS A 202 5.61 27.98 12.06
C LYS A 202 6.22 26.77 11.33
N SER A 203 7.03 27.01 10.30
CA SER A 203 7.81 26.00 9.59
C SER A 203 9.01 25.52 10.42
N SER A 204 8.77 25.01 11.63
CA SER A 204 9.82 24.47 12.50
C SER A 204 10.07 23.01 12.16
N ARG A 205 11.35 22.67 11.92
CA ARG A 205 11.84 21.29 11.79
C ARG A 205 12.31 20.70 13.13
N SER A 206 12.29 21.49 14.21
CA SER A 206 12.71 21.07 15.54
C SER A 206 11.76 20.01 16.09
N SER A 207 12.29 18.85 16.49
CA SER A 207 11.48 17.77 17.07
C SER A 207 10.68 18.19 18.31
N LYS A 208 11.12 19.22 19.05
CA LYS A 208 10.42 19.73 20.24
C LYS A 208 9.12 20.47 19.90
N ASP A 209 8.98 20.97 18.66
CA ASP A 209 7.81 21.74 18.21
C ASP A 209 6.81 20.90 17.41
N LEU A 210 7.15 19.63 17.12
CA LEU A 210 6.38 18.73 16.28
C LEU A 210 5.45 17.85 17.12
N VAL A 211 4.22 17.68 16.64
CA VAL A 211 3.23 16.76 17.19
C VAL A 211 3.00 15.64 16.16
N CYS A 212 3.08 14.39 16.61
CA CYS A 212 2.74 13.24 15.79
C CYS A 212 1.23 13.22 15.51
N LEU A 213 0.85 13.24 14.24
CA LEU A 213 -0.55 13.09 13.83
C LEU A 213 -0.94 11.61 13.66
N ALA A 214 -0.06 10.83 13.02
CA ALA A 214 -0.24 9.41 12.76
C ALA A 214 1.10 8.71 12.56
N THR A 215 1.22 7.48 13.09
CA THR A 215 2.32 6.55 12.78
C THR A 215 2.03 5.79 11.49
N LEU A 216 3.06 5.28 10.82
CA LEU A 216 2.92 4.62 9.52
C LEU A 216 2.72 3.10 9.60
N ASP A 217 3.13 2.47 10.71
CA ASP A 217 3.15 1.00 10.87
C ASP A 217 1.77 0.37 10.61
N ASN A 218 0.72 0.94 11.20
CA ASN A 218 -0.62 0.37 11.19
C ASN A 218 -1.62 1.15 10.33
N ASN A 219 -1.22 2.31 9.81
CA ASN A 219 -2.11 3.17 9.03
C ASN A 219 -1.84 3.01 7.53
N GLN A 220 -2.90 3.17 6.75
CA GLN A 220 -2.85 3.27 5.29
C GLN A 220 -3.25 4.67 4.84
N VAL A 221 -2.78 5.04 3.65
CA VAL A 221 -3.10 6.32 3.00
C VAL A 221 -4.18 6.10 1.93
N TYR A 222 -5.13 7.02 1.87
CA TYR A 222 -6.29 6.96 0.98
C TYR A 222 -6.48 8.30 0.26
N HIS A 223 -6.76 8.29 -1.03
CA HIS A 223 -7.24 9.47 -1.76
C HIS A 223 -8.66 9.84 -1.32
N GLY A 224 -8.90 11.13 -1.14
CA GLY A 224 -10.23 11.67 -0.88
C GLY A 224 -11.04 11.86 -2.17
N ILE A 225 -12.32 11.52 -2.13
CA ILE A 225 -13.22 11.59 -3.28
C ILE A 225 -14.35 12.58 -3.00
N GLY A 226 -14.42 13.68 -3.77
CA GLY A 226 -15.51 14.66 -3.66
C GLY A 226 -15.55 15.40 -2.31
N TRP A 227 -14.43 15.52 -1.61
CA TRP A 227 -14.34 16.09 -0.28
C TRP A 227 -14.66 17.59 -0.23
N LYS A 228 -14.41 18.33 -1.30
CA LYS A 228 -14.83 19.73 -1.42
C LYS A 228 -16.34 19.87 -1.22
N LYS A 229 -17.14 19.03 -1.89
CA LYS A 229 -18.59 18.97 -1.71
C LYS A 229 -18.98 18.38 -0.34
N LYS A 230 -18.39 17.23 0.04
CA LYS A 230 -18.81 16.46 1.21
C LYS A 230 -18.41 17.09 2.55
N PHE A 231 -17.15 17.48 2.66
CA PHE A 231 -16.49 17.92 3.89
C PHE A 231 -16.08 19.39 3.87
N LYS A 232 -16.44 20.15 2.82
CA LYS A 232 -16.03 21.55 2.62
C LYS A 232 -14.51 21.69 2.65
N ALA A 233 -13.81 20.71 2.06
CA ALA A 233 -12.36 20.77 1.90
C ALA A 233 -11.97 21.99 1.06
N PRO A 234 -10.82 22.64 1.33
CA PRO A 234 -10.36 23.79 0.55
C PRO A 234 -10.16 23.47 -0.94
N THR A 235 -9.66 22.27 -1.24
CA THR A 235 -9.43 21.79 -2.61
C THR A 235 -10.01 20.38 -2.78
N ASP A 236 -9.92 19.85 -4.00
CA ASP A 236 -10.26 18.45 -4.29
C ASP A 236 -9.09 17.48 -4.00
N TRP A 237 -7.92 18.02 -3.65
CA TRP A 237 -6.68 17.30 -3.45
C TRP A 237 -6.55 16.82 -2.00
N GLY A 238 -7.45 15.92 -1.61
CA GLY A 238 -7.54 15.38 -0.26
C GLY A 238 -6.91 14.00 -0.11
N PHE A 239 -6.36 13.70 1.06
CA PHE A 239 -6.01 12.33 1.45
C PHE A 239 -6.31 12.06 2.92
N ALA A 240 -6.52 10.79 3.28
CA ALA A 240 -6.76 10.34 4.63
C ALA A 240 -5.69 9.36 5.09
N VAL A 241 -5.43 9.38 6.40
CA VAL A 241 -4.62 8.37 7.09
C VAL A 241 -5.51 7.68 8.12
N LYS A 242 -5.64 6.37 8.04
CA LYS A 242 -6.41 5.53 8.98
C LYS A 242 -5.91 4.09 9.01
N VAL A 243 -6.24 3.37 10.08
CA VAL A 243 -6.06 1.92 10.13
C VAL A 243 -7.01 1.19 9.16
N PRO A 244 -6.59 0.08 8.53
CA PRO A 244 -7.41 -0.67 7.55
C PRO A 244 -8.75 -1.14 8.10
N HIS A 245 -8.78 -1.77 9.28
CA HIS A 245 -9.99 -2.35 9.88
C HIS A 245 -11.04 -1.30 10.31
N LEU A 246 -10.69 -0.01 10.30
CA LEU A 246 -11.65 1.06 10.52
C LEU A 246 -12.45 1.30 9.23
N GLN A 247 -13.62 0.66 9.18
CA GLN A 247 -14.55 0.67 8.03
C GLN A 247 -15.75 1.61 8.22
N ALA A 248 -15.82 2.30 9.36
CA ALA A 248 -16.89 3.25 9.69
C ALA A 248 -16.33 4.67 9.88
N LYS A 249 -17.21 5.67 9.76
CA LYS A 249 -16.85 7.07 9.98
C LYS A 249 -16.38 7.25 11.42
N SER A 250 -15.20 7.83 11.58
CA SER A 250 -14.65 8.15 12.89
C SER A 250 -13.85 9.43 12.79
N SER A 251 -14.37 10.52 13.36
CA SER A 251 -13.69 11.81 13.36
C SER A 251 -12.43 11.84 14.22
N LYS A 252 -12.30 10.91 15.16
CA LYS A 252 -11.13 10.80 16.05
C LYS A 252 -10.00 9.99 15.41
N HIS A 253 -10.34 8.90 14.71
CA HIS A 253 -9.38 7.92 14.25
C HIS A 253 -9.03 8.04 12.76
N ILE A 254 -9.83 8.76 11.96
CA ILE A 254 -9.49 9.08 10.58
C ILE A 254 -8.94 10.51 10.53
N LYS A 255 -7.71 10.65 10.05
CA LYS A 255 -7.08 11.96 9.87
C LYS A 255 -7.26 12.38 8.41
N TYR A 256 -7.97 13.49 8.20
CA TYR A 256 -8.27 14.02 6.87
C TYR A 256 -7.39 15.23 6.58
N LEU A 257 -6.60 15.14 5.53
CA LEU A 257 -5.67 16.16 5.08
C LEU A 257 -6.02 16.62 3.66
N CYS A 258 -5.63 17.84 3.30
CA CYS A 258 -5.89 18.41 1.99
C CYS A 258 -4.70 19.31 1.60
N SER A 259 -4.19 19.14 0.39
CA SER A 259 -3.12 19.93 -0.19
C SER A 259 -3.68 21.09 -1.02
N GLU A 260 -2.80 22.03 -1.41
CA GLU A 260 -3.18 23.18 -2.23
C GLU A 260 -3.36 22.80 -3.72
N ASP A 261 -2.62 21.80 -4.18
CA ASP A 261 -2.62 21.35 -5.57
C ASP A 261 -2.37 19.83 -5.68
N ALA A 262 -2.49 19.32 -6.91
CA ALA A 262 -2.32 17.92 -7.25
C ALA A 262 -0.88 17.42 -7.07
N ASN A 263 0.12 18.26 -7.35
CA ASN A 263 1.53 17.87 -7.23
C ASN A 263 1.90 17.61 -5.78
N SER A 264 1.49 18.52 -4.89
CA SER A 264 1.62 18.40 -3.45
C SER A 264 0.93 17.12 -2.94
N LEU A 265 -0.29 16.82 -3.41
CA LEU A 265 -0.99 15.59 -3.05
C LEU A 265 -0.17 14.34 -3.42
N ASN A 266 0.30 14.28 -4.67
CA ASN A 266 1.07 13.16 -5.18
C ASN A 266 2.36 12.97 -4.39
N GLN A 267 3.05 14.06 -4.03
CA GLN A 267 4.26 14.02 -3.20
C GLN A 267 3.98 13.48 -1.79
N TRP A 268 2.92 13.94 -1.13
CA TRP A 268 2.55 13.43 0.19
C TRP A 268 2.17 11.95 0.16
N ILE A 269 1.34 11.54 -0.80
CA ILE A 269 0.91 10.14 -0.90
C ILE A 269 2.09 9.23 -1.25
N MET A 270 2.91 9.60 -2.24
CA MET A 270 4.08 8.81 -2.62
C MET A 270 5.12 8.76 -1.50
N GLY A 271 5.39 9.88 -0.84
CA GLY A 271 6.29 9.94 0.31
C GLY A 271 5.84 9.01 1.43
N ILE A 272 4.55 9.03 1.78
CA ILE A 272 3.98 8.12 2.79
C ILE A 272 4.11 6.66 2.35
N ARG A 273 3.87 6.34 1.08
CA ARG A 273 4.02 4.97 0.54
C ARG A 273 5.46 4.49 0.64
N ILE A 274 6.43 5.31 0.24
CA ILE A 274 7.87 4.99 0.37
C ILE A 274 8.24 4.75 1.84
N ALA A 275 7.84 5.66 2.73
CA ALA A 275 8.12 5.58 4.16
C ALA A 275 7.52 4.33 4.86
N LYS A 276 6.55 3.66 4.23
CA LYS A 276 5.95 2.41 4.74
C LYS A 276 6.67 1.15 4.27
N VAL A 277 7.45 1.24 3.20
CA VAL A 277 8.11 0.09 2.54
C VAL A 277 9.58 -0.01 2.96
N ILE A 278 10.22 1.11 3.29
CA ILE A 278 11.62 1.20 3.77
C ILE A 278 11.69 1.00 5.28
#